data_AF-A0A127EQ82-F1
#
_entry.id   AF-A0A127EQ82-F1
#
_cell.length_a   1.000
_cell.length_b   1.000
_cell.length_c   1.000
_cell.angle_alpha   90.00
_cell.angle_beta   90.00
_cell.angle_gamma   90.00
#
_symmetry.space_group_name_H-M   'P 1'
#
loop_
_entity.id
_entity.type
_entity.pdbx_description
1 polymer ?
#
loop_
_entity_poly.entity_id
_entity_poly.type
_entity_poly.pdbx_seq_one_letter_code
_entity_poly.pdbx_strand_id
1 'polypeptide(L)'
;MQRITDSETQGVFDRERRAPACTRETIMRNLTSSDLIRAGSALVLSAGILVGTTMTLAAMENAVPKIDVERRCHAAQHTNEKMLGAGSSSQTFEACLKDEKLARDAMERAWAELPASTKALCVQPKVFSASYIEWRECVEMVGHVKALKKR
;
A
#
# COMPACT_ATOMS: atom_id res chain seq x y z
N MET A 1 -41.00 -33.59 -2.81
CA MET A 1 -41.39 -33.37 -4.22
C MET A 1 -41.54 -31.86 -4.39
N GLN A 2 -40.80 -31.07 -5.18
CA GLN A 2 -39.78 -31.21 -6.24
C GLN A 2 -38.83 -29.99 -6.03
N ARG A 3 -37.50 -30.14 -5.97
CA ARG A 3 -36.52 -30.13 -7.07
C ARG A 3 -36.77 -29.05 -8.15
N ILE A 4 -36.13 -27.89 -7.98
CA ILE A 4 -35.85 -26.87 -9.01
C ILE A 4 -34.32 -26.81 -9.09
N THR A 5 -33.67 -27.70 -9.85
CA THR A 5 -33.06 -27.44 -11.17
C THR A 5 -32.08 -26.26 -11.17
N ASP A 6 -30.86 -26.55 -10.70
CA ASP A 6 -29.61 -25.92 -11.14
C ASP A 6 -29.44 -26.12 -12.65
N SER A 7 -29.57 -25.08 -13.49
CA SER A 7 -29.19 -25.20 -14.92
C SER A 7 -28.97 -23.89 -15.70
N GLU A 8 -28.85 -22.70 -15.10
CA GLU A 8 -28.81 -21.47 -15.93
C GLU A 8 -27.78 -20.38 -15.56
N THR A 9 -26.81 -20.65 -14.68
CA THR A 9 -25.79 -19.64 -14.31
C THR A 9 -24.34 -20.01 -14.63
N GLN A 10 -24.10 -21.12 -15.35
CA GLN A 10 -22.74 -21.54 -15.74
C GLN A 10 -22.30 -21.07 -17.14
N GLY A 11 -23.04 -20.17 -17.81
CA GLY A 11 -22.75 -19.77 -19.20
C GLY A 11 -22.05 -18.42 -19.41
N VAL A 12 -21.87 -17.58 -18.38
CA VAL A 12 -21.46 -16.17 -18.56
C VAL A 12 -20.09 -15.85 -17.95
N PHE A 13 -19.51 -16.74 -17.15
CA PHE A 13 -18.28 -16.45 -16.39
C PHE A 13 -16.96 -16.83 -17.12
N ASP A 14 -17.05 -17.42 -18.31
CA ASP A 14 -15.91 -18.08 -18.98
C ASP A 14 -15.36 -17.34 -20.23
N ARG A 15 -15.64 -16.04 -20.40
CA ARG A 15 -15.21 -15.32 -21.63
C ARG A 15 -14.09 -14.28 -21.51
N GLU A 16 -13.74 -13.75 -20.34
CA GLU A 16 -12.77 -12.63 -20.30
C GLU A 16 -11.78 -12.71 -19.12
N ARG A 17 -11.07 -13.83 -18.97
CA ARG A 17 -9.80 -13.89 -18.21
C ARG A 17 -8.66 -14.48 -19.04
N ARG A 18 -8.48 -13.94 -20.24
CA ARG A 18 -7.20 -14.00 -20.94
C ARG A 18 -6.33 -12.86 -20.41
N ALA A 19 -5.85 -13.00 -19.17
CA ALA A 19 -4.78 -12.16 -18.69
C ALA A 19 -3.57 -12.35 -19.62
N PRO A 20 -2.97 -11.29 -20.18
CA PRO A 20 -1.70 -11.45 -20.85
C PRO A 20 -0.70 -11.97 -19.81
N ALA A 21 -0.04 -13.07 -20.13
CA ALA A 21 1.08 -13.56 -19.35
C ALA A 21 2.05 -12.39 -19.14
N CYS A 22 2.27 -11.99 -17.89
CA CYS A 22 3.40 -11.15 -17.50
C CYS A 22 4.66 -11.99 -17.78
N THR A 23 5.07 -12.01 -19.03
CA THR A 23 6.25 -12.70 -19.52
C THR A 23 7.45 -11.95 -18.95
N ARG A 24 8.16 -12.63 -18.07
CA ARG A 24 9.35 -12.17 -17.34
C ARG A 24 10.59 -12.16 -18.24
N GLU A 25 10.45 -11.83 -19.52
CA GLU A 25 11.54 -11.71 -20.46
C GLU A 25 11.30 -10.51 -21.36
N THR A 26 12.32 -9.66 -21.50
CA THR A 26 12.41 -8.47 -22.39
C THR A 26 12.20 -7.08 -21.75
N ILE A 27 12.72 -6.83 -20.55
CA ILE A 27 13.28 -5.50 -20.23
C ILE A 27 14.68 -5.68 -19.61
N MET A 28 15.61 -6.23 -20.39
CA MET A 28 17.04 -6.02 -20.19
C MET A 28 17.75 -6.22 -21.53
N ARG A 29 17.76 -5.18 -22.37
CA ARG A 29 18.78 -4.98 -23.41
C ARG A 29 19.00 -3.48 -23.66
N ASN A 30 20.14 -3.01 -23.15
CA ASN A 30 21.04 -2.00 -23.71
C ASN A 30 20.52 -0.60 -24.10
N LEU A 31 20.93 0.38 -23.30
CA LEU A 31 21.60 1.58 -23.80
C LEU A 31 22.91 1.80 -23.01
N THR A 32 23.87 0.89 -23.21
CA THR A 32 25.27 1.24 -23.05
C THR A 32 25.64 2.12 -24.25
N SER A 33 25.69 3.44 -24.06
CA SER A 33 26.40 4.31 -25.00
C SER A 33 27.86 4.41 -24.56
N SER A 34 28.66 3.69 -25.34
CA SER A 34 30.10 3.75 -25.45
C SER A 34 30.62 5.15 -25.77
N ASP A 35 31.72 5.50 -25.10
CA ASP A 35 32.94 6.11 -25.64
C ASP A 35 32.88 7.47 -26.36
N LEU A 36 33.52 8.48 -25.75
CA LEU A 36 34.81 9.02 -26.24
C LEU A 36 35.25 10.21 -25.34
N ILE A 37 36.14 9.98 -24.38
CA ILE A 37 37.14 11.00 -24.04
C ILE A 37 38.51 10.30 -24.07
N ARG A 38 39.19 10.52 -25.20
CA ARG A 38 40.53 10.05 -25.49
C ARG A 38 41.55 11.11 -25.07
N ALA A 39 42.60 10.60 -24.43
CA ALA A 39 43.97 11.12 -24.32
C ALA A 39 44.29 12.21 -23.28
N GLY A 40 45.16 11.83 -22.35
CA GLY A 40 45.91 12.72 -21.48
C GLY A 40 46.58 11.95 -20.34
N SER A 41 47.65 11.23 -20.64
CA SER A 41 48.46 10.52 -19.64
C SER A 41 49.04 11.46 -18.59
N ALA A 42 48.68 11.27 -17.33
CA ALA A 42 49.54 11.57 -16.18
C ALA A 42 49.14 10.64 -15.03
N LEU A 43 50.06 9.75 -14.66
CA LEU A 43 50.01 8.99 -13.41
C LEU A 43 49.96 9.99 -12.25
N VAL A 44 48.80 10.16 -11.64
CA VAL A 44 48.65 10.80 -10.34
C VAL A 44 48.02 9.76 -9.41
N LEU A 45 48.81 9.30 -8.45
CA LEU A 45 48.36 8.51 -7.31
C LEU A 45 47.45 9.38 -6.45
N SER A 46 46.18 9.52 -6.84
CA SER A 46 45.16 10.16 -6.03
C SER A 46 44.53 9.10 -5.13
N ALA A 47 44.82 9.19 -3.83
CA ALA A 47 44.16 8.43 -2.78
C ALA A 47 42.65 8.38 -3.02
N GLY A 48 42.12 7.17 -3.23
CA GLY A 48 40.70 6.96 -3.49
C GLY A 48 39.87 7.42 -2.31
N ILE A 49 39.18 8.54 -2.47
CA ILE A 49 38.11 8.96 -1.56
C ILE A 49 36.95 7.99 -1.81
N LEU A 50 36.81 7.00 -0.94
CA LEU A 50 35.60 6.19 -0.82
C LEU A 50 34.49 7.13 -0.35
N VAL A 51 33.78 7.77 -1.28
CA VAL A 51 32.50 8.42 -1.00
C VAL A 51 31.51 7.30 -0.72
N GLY A 52 31.46 6.87 0.54
CA GLY A 52 30.43 5.96 1.04
C GLY A 52 29.09 6.66 0.88
N THR A 53 28.28 6.21 -0.08
CA THR A 53 26.87 6.57 -0.19
C THR A 53 26.16 6.00 1.04
N THR A 54 26.08 6.81 2.10
CA THR A 54 25.25 6.46 3.25
C THR A 54 23.80 6.54 2.78
N MET A 55 23.18 5.38 2.54
CA MET A 55 21.73 5.31 2.48
C MET A 55 21.23 5.80 3.83
N THR A 56 20.71 7.04 3.88
CA THR A 56 20.02 7.55 5.04
C THR A 56 18.77 6.70 5.22
N LEU A 57 18.85 5.68 6.10
CA LEU A 57 17.66 5.08 6.67
C LEU A 57 16.95 6.20 7.42
N ALA A 58 15.95 6.80 6.78
CA ALA A 58 14.99 7.64 7.46
C ALA A 58 14.34 6.76 8.53
N ALA A 59 14.81 6.91 9.77
CA ALA A 59 14.16 6.39 10.95
C ALA A 59 12.81 7.10 11.04
N MET A 60 11.81 6.57 10.33
CA MET A 60 10.43 6.96 10.55
C MET A 60 10.08 6.55 11.99
N GLU A 61 9.72 7.56 12.76
CA GLU A 61 9.43 7.55 14.19
C GLU A 61 8.83 6.25 14.73
N ASN A 62 9.20 5.97 15.97
CA ASN A 62 8.83 4.81 16.78
C ASN A 62 7.32 4.65 17.07
N ALA A 63 6.43 5.42 16.43
CA ALA A 63 5.00 5.44 16.71
C ALA A 63 4.16 5.46 15.42
N VAL A 64 2.91 5.00 15.54
CA VAL A 64 1.93 5.08 14.47
C VAL A 64 1.65 6.56 14.16
N PRO A 65 1.69 7.01 12.90
CA PRO A 65 1.38 8.39 12.53
C PRO A 65 -0.01 8.82 12.99
N LYS A 66 -0.12 10.06 13.45
CA LYS A 66 -1.40 10.66 13.87
C LYS A 66 -2.12 11.26 12.67
N ILE A 67 -3.40 10.91 12.52
CA ILE A 67 -4.32 11.52 11.55
C ILE A 67 -5.53 12.10 12.29
N ASP A 68 -6.14 13.15 11.71
CA ASP A 68 -7.34 13.77 12.26
C ASP A 68 -8.57 12.91 11.91
N VAL A 69 -8.88 11.96 12.81
CA VAL A 69 -9.99 11.02 12.64
C VAL A 69 -11.34 11.72 12.69
N GLU A 70 -11.52 12.70 13.57
CA GLU A 70 -12.78 13.44 13.71
C GLU A 70 -13.15 14.17 12.41
N ARG A 71 -12.22 14.94 11.84
CA ARG A 71 -12.43 15.62 10.57
C ARG A 71 -12.83 14.65 9.46
N ARG A 72 -12.19 13.48 9.41
CA ARG A 72 -12.47 12.46 8.39
C ARG A 72 -13.82 11.78 8.62
N CYS A 73 -14.18 11.49 9.85
CA CYS A 73 -15.49 10.94 10.18
C CYS A 73 -16.62 11.93 9.90
N HIS A 74 -16.42 13.22 10.11
CA HIS A 74 -17.36 14.24 9.66
C HIS A 74 -17.48 14.29 8.13
N ALA A 75 -16.37 14.18 7.40
CA ALA A 75 -16.42 14.09 5.94
C ALA A 75 -17.19 12.85 5.45
N ALA A 76 -17.00 11.70 6.10
CA ALA A 76 -17.72 10.47 5.82
C ALA A 76 -19.23 10.60 6.12
N GLN A 77 -19.57 11.16 7.28
CA GLN A 77 -20.95 11.49 7.66
C GLN A 77 -21.62 12.38 6.61
N HIS A 78 -21.01 13.51 6.26
CA HIS A 78 -21.57 14.45 5.29
C HIS A 78 -21.71 13.83 3.88
N THR A 79 -20.79 12.94 3.49
CA THR A 79 -20.91 12.18 2.24
C THR A 79 -22.10 11.22 2.29
N ASN A 80 -22.29 10.50 3.41
CA ASN A 80 -23.43 9.61 3.60
C ASN A 80 -24.76 10.37 3.67
N GLU A 81 -24.82 11.51 4.34
CA GLU A 81 -26.01 12.36 4.37
C GLU A 81 -26.44 12.80 2.96
N LYS A 82 -25.47 13.17 2.11
CA LYS A 82 -25.73 13.55 0.72
C LYS A 82 -26.26 12.41 -0.14
N MET A 83 -25.85 11.18 0.16
CA MET A 83 -26.18 10.00 -0.65
C MET A 83 -27.45 9.29 -0.16
N LEU A 84 -27.63 9.19 1.17
CA LEU A 84 -28.61 8.33 1.83
C LEU A 84 -29.67 9.11 2.61
N GLY A 85 -29.51 10.43 2.75
CA GLY A 85 -30.38 11.31 3.55
C GLY A 85 -29.93 11.44 5.02
N ALA A 86 -30.48 12.44 5.71
CA ALA A 86 -30.01 12.86 7.04
C ALA A 86 -30.34 11.89 8.21
N GLY A 87 -31.14 10.85 7.97
CA GLY A 87 -31.66 9.97 9.03
C GLY A 87 -30.62 9.10 9.75
N SER A 88 -29.41 8.94 9.19
CA SER A 88 -28.36 8.04 9.70
C SER A 88 -27.07 8.76 10.10
N SER A 89 -27.09 10.09 10.23
CA SER A 89 -25.89 10.91 10.31
C SER A 89 -25.07 10.72 11.59
N SER A 90 -25.71 10.84 12.75
CA SER A 90 -25.05 10.68 14.06
C SER A 90 -24.51 9.27 14.26
N GLN A 91 -25.27 8.25 13.84
CA GLN A 91 -24.84 6.85 13.89
C GLN A 91 -23.62 6.60 12.98
N THR A 92 -23.56 7.24 11.82
CA THR A 92 -22.42 7.14 10.90
C THR A 92 -21.14 7.69 11.52
N PHE A 93 -21.23 8.84 12.18
CA PHE A 93 -20.08 9.48 12.82
C PHE A 93 -19.52 8.62 13.96
N GLU A 94 -20.39 8.19 14.88
CA GLU A 94 -20.00 7.36 16.03
C GLU A 94 -19.41 6.01 15.59
N ALA A 95 -20.01 5.38 14.58
CA ALA A 95 -19.47 4.14 14.00
C ALA A 95 -18.07 4.36 13.41
N CYS A 96 -17.89 5.43 12.61
CA CYS A 96 -16.60 5.77 12.04
C CYS A 96 -15.54 6.01 13.13
N LEU A 97 -15.84 6.80 14.15
CA LEU A 97 -14.90 7.09 15.25
C LEU A 97 -14.48 5.81 15.97
N LYS A 98 -15.46 4.95 16.27
CA LYS A 98 -15.21 3.68 16.94
C LYS A 98 -14.29 2.79 16.12
N ASP A 99 -14.58 2.61 14.83
CA ASP A 99 -13.84 1.69 13.96
C ASP A 99 -12.41 2.18 13.70
N GLU A 100 -12.23 3.49 13.47
CA GLU A 100 -10.91 4.11 13.31
C GLU A 100 -10.07 3.99 14.60
N LYS A 101 -10.69 4.17 15.78
CA LYS A 101 -10.01 3.99 17.07
C LYS A 101 -9.57 2.54 17.27
N LEU A 102 -10.46 1.57 17.04
CA LEU A 102 -10.12 0.15 17.14
C LEU A 102 -9.01 -0.25 16.15
N ALA A 103 -9.03 0.31 14.94
CA ALA A 103 -7.99 0.08 13.96
C ALA A 103 -6.64 0.69 14.39
N ARG A 104 -6.65 1.90 14.96
CA ARG A 104 -5.46 2.53 15.52
C ARG A 104 -4.87 1.69 16.67
N ASP A 105 -5.71 1.25 17.61
CA ASP A 105 -5.25 0.44 18.75
C ASP A 105 -4.65 -0.90 18.29
N ALA A 106 -5.16 -1.49 17.20
CA ALA A 106 -4.55 -2.68 16.58
C ALA A 106 -3.21 -2.36 15.92
N MET A 107 -3.13 -1.25 15.19
CA MET A 107 -1.89 -0.80 14.56
C MET A 107 -0.81 -0.47 15.59
N GLU A 108 -1.15 0.17 16.71
CA GLU A 108 -0.21 0.51 17.79
C GLU A 108 0.40 -0.75 18.41
N ARG A 109 -0.40 -1.80 18.65
CA ARG A 109 0.07 -3.08 19.18
C ARG A 109 1.05 -3.78 18.24
N ALA A 110 0.79 -3.75 16.93
CA ALA A 110 1.63 -4.42 15.94
C ALA A 110 2.80 -3.55 15.43
N TRP A 111 2.81 -2.24 15.72
CA TRP A 111 3.69 -1.27 15.04
C TRP A 111 5.16 -1.62 15.12
N ALA A 112 5.63 -2.07 16.28
CA ALA A 112 7.04 -2.43 16.48
C ALA A 112 7.49 -3.61 15.61
N GLU A 113 6.58 -4.53 15.31
CA GLU A 113 6.85 -5.76 14.57
C GLU A 113 6.74 -5.58 13.05
N LEU A 114 6.09 -4.50 12.60
CA LEU A 114 5.92 -4.23 11.17
C LEU A 114 7.27 -3.90 10.51
N PRO A 115 7.64 -4.61 9.42
CA PRO A 115 8.83 -4.28 8.65
C PRO A 115 8.76 -2.85 8.10
N ALA A 116 9.91 -2.18 8.03
CA ALA A 116 10.01 -0.82 7.49
C ALA A 116 9.43 -0.70 6.06
N SER A 117 9.62 -1.73 5.23
CA SER A 117 9.03 -1.78 3.88
C SER A 117 7.50 -1.87 3.89
N THR A 118 6.91 -2.58 4.85
CA THR A 118 5.45 -2.62 5.02
C THR A 118 4.93 -1.27 5.51
N LYS A 119 5.61 -0.64 6.47
CA LYS A 119 5.24 0.71 6.96
C LYS A 119 5.25 1.73 5.82
N ALA A 120 6.33 1.77 5.04
CA ALA A 120 6.45 2.69 3.90
C ALA A 120 5.41 2.45 2.80
N LEU A 121 5.04 1.18 2.56
CA LEU A 121 4.03 0.83 1.56
C LEU A 121 2.62 1.23 2.00
N CYS A 122 2.23 0.83 3.21
CA CYS A 122 0.84 0.90 3.66
C CYS A 122 0.48 2.19 4.39
N VAL A 123 1.44 2.86 5.03
CA VAL A 123 1.16 3.95 5.97
C VAL A 123 1.64 5.26 5.39
N GLN A 124 0.71 5.97 4.76
CA GLN A 124 0.97 7.24 4.09
C GLN A 124 0.04 8.31 4.65
N PRO A 125 0.44 9.06 5.69
CA PRO A 125 -0.44 10.05 6.34
C PRO A 125 -0.78 11.26 5.47
N LYS A 126 -0.02 11.49 4.39
CA LYS A 126 -0.15 12.68 3.53
C LYS A 126 -1.00 12.46 2.27
N VAL A 127 -1.50 11.25 2.02
CA VAL A 127 -2.34 10.98 0.84
C VAL A 127 -3.82 11.27 1.13
N PHE A 128 -4.59 11.48 0.07
CA PHE A 128 -5.97 11.99 0.09
C PHE A 128 -6.99 11.13 0.88
N SER A 129 -6.63 9.94 1.37
CA SER A 129 -7.57 9.02 2.04
C SER A 129 -6.95 8.26 3.22
N ALA A 130 -6.02 8.87 3.95
CA ALA A 130 -5.34 8.24 5.08
C ALA A 130 -6.31 7.79 6.20
N SER A 131 -6.47 6.47 6.40
CA SER A 131 -7.34 5.83 7.41
C SER A 131 -6.59 4.75 8.17
N TYR A 132 -6.84 4.61 9.48
CA TYR A 132 -6.28 3.48 10.23
C TYR A 132 -6.87 2.14 9.80
N ILE A 133 -8.13 2.12 9.36
CA ILE A 133 -8.78 0.91 8.84
C ILE A 133 -8.07 0.45 7.58
N GLU A 134 -7.89 1.35 6.61
CA GLU A 134 -7.20 1.05 5.34
C GLU A 134 -5.74 0.66 5.55
N TRP A 135 -5.05 1.32 6.48
CA TRP A 135 -3.67 0.96 6.80
C TRP A 135 -3.58 -0.42 7.43
N ARG A 136 -4.49 -0.76 8.33
CA ARG A 136 -4.56 -2.10 8.95
C ARG A 136 -4.83 -3.15 7.88
N GLU A 137 -5.79 -2.91 7.00
CA GLU A 137 -6.14 -3.83 5.92
C GLU A 137 -4.97 -4.01 4.94
N CYS A 138 -4.27 -2.94 4.56
CA CYS A 138 -3.07 -3.05 3.73
C CYS A 138 -1.99 -3.91 4.39
N VAL A 139 -1.75 -3.72 5.69
CA VAL A 139 -0.79 -4.52 6.46
C VAL A 139 -1.18 -6.00 6.45
N GLU A 140 -2.45 -6.30 6.67
CA GLU A 140 -3.01 -7.65 6.66
C GLU A 140 -2.86 -8.31 5.29
N MET A 141 -3.27 -7.62 4.23
CA MET A 141 -3.13 -8.09 2.84
C MET A 141 -1.67 -8.35 2.46
N VAL A 142 -0.74 -7.46 2.84
CA VAL A 142 0.69 -7.67 2.60
C VAL A 142 1.19 -8.91 3.33
N GLY A 143 0.70 -9.17 4.55
CA GLY A 143 0.95 -10.40 5.30
C GLY A 143 0.49 -11.63 4.53
N HIS A 144 -0.76 -11.63 4.04
CA HIS A 144 -1.32 -12.72 3.25
C HIS A 144 -0.52 -12.99 1.96
N VAL A 145 -0.16 -11.94 1.21
CA VAL A 145 0.64 -12.08 -0.02
C VAL A 145 2.02 -12.67 0.28
N LYS A 146 2.68 -12.24 1.36
CA LYS A 146 3.98 -12.81 1.78
C LYS A 146 3.86 -14.28 2.16
N ALA A 147 2.79 -14.66 2.85
CA ALA A 147 2.53 -16.05 3.23
C ALA A 147 2.31 -16.94 2.00
N LEU A 148 1.63 -16.44 0.96
CA LEU A 148 1.42 -17.16 -0.29
C LEU A 148 2.73 -17.34 -1.09
N LYS A 149 3.60 -16.32 -1.12
CA LYS A 149 4.89 -16.39 -1.85
C LYS A 149 5.91 -17.34 -1.24
N LYS A 150 5.73 -17.76 0.02
CA LYS A 150 6.64 -18.68 0.72
C LYS A 150 6.30 -20.16 0.46
N ARG A 151 5.14 -20.45 -0.14
CA ARG A 151 4.72 -21.80 -0.54
C ARG A 151 5.28 -22.16 -1.91
#